data_AF-A0A3Q3F1R6-F1
#
_entry.id   AF-A0A3Q3F1R6-F1
#
_cell.length_a   1.000
_cell.length_b   1.000
_cell.length_c   1.000
_cell.angle_alpha   90.00
_cell.angle_beta   90.00
_cell.angle_gamma   90.00
#
_symmetry.space_group_name_H-M   'P 1'
#
loop_
_entity.id
_entity.type
_entity.pdbx_description
1 polymer ?
#
loop_
_entity_poly.entity_id
_entity_poly.type
_entity_poly.pdbx_seq_one_letter_code
_entity_poly.pdbx_strand_id
1 'polypeptide(L)'
;LQTQRHQLYLMKDGESNGGRGVVVGFLKVGYKKLFLLDRQGAHIEAEPLCVLDFFISENVQRHGYGLELFDFMLQHKSLEPTLMAYDRPSPKLLSFLAKHHCLTQSVPQVHNFVVCVEQHAVMSLFLVPSVNVFSSPAAQLRKVPLRKPDGDIKPYSVMEREGKPA
;
A
#
# COMPACT_ATOMS: atom_id res chain seq x y z
N LEU A 1 -9.22 14.75 5.96
CA LEU A 1 -7.77 14.52 6.22
C LEU A 1 -7.45 14.34 7.70
N GLN A 2 -8.09 15.07 8.63
CA GLN A 2 -7.75 15.05 10.07
C GLN A 2 -8.01 13.72 10.83
N THR A 3 -8.79 12.79 10.29
CA THR A 3 -9.14 11.54 10.99
C THR A 3 -8.23 10.36 10.66
N GLN A 4 -7.42 10.43 9.59
CA GLN A 4 -6.51 9.34 9.20
C GLN A 4 -5.08 9.87 9.18
N ARG A 5 -4.13 9.08 9.72
CA ARG A 5 -2.69 9.40 9.78
C ARG A 5 -2.02 9.26 8.40
N HIS A 6 -2.49 10.03 7.44
CA HIS A 6 -1.92 10.11 6.09
C HIS A 6 -0.88 11.23 6.02
N GLN A 7 0.13 11.04 5.20
CA GLN A 7 1.15 12.02 4.89
C GLN A 7 1.07 12.36 3.40
N LEU A 8 1.17 13.64 3.09
CA LEU A 8 1.08 14.17 1.74
C LEU A 8 2.41 14.82 1.37
N TYR A 9 2.99 14.35 0.27
CA TYR A 9 4.17 14.92 -0.35
C TYR A 9 3.70 15.71 -1.57
N LEU A 10 4.15 16.96 -1.68
CA LEU A 10 3.78 17.88 -2.76
C LEU A 10 5.01 18.22 -3.57
N MET A 11 4.89 18.16 -4.90
CA MET A 11 5.92 18.64 -5.81
C MET A 11 5.51 20.00 -6.35
N LYS A 12 6.41 20.98 -6.19
CA LYS A 12 6.23 22.35 -6.67
C LYS A 12 7.29 22.64 -7.74
N ASP A 13 6.85 23.08 -8.90
CA ASP A 13 7.71 23.79 -9.84
C ASP A 13 7.84 25.24 -9.38
N GLY A 14 9.05 25.67 -9.03
CA GLY A 14 9.34 27.01 -8.48
C GLY A 14 9.36 28.13 -9.52
N GLU A 15 9.75 27.81 -10.76
CA GLU A 15 10.01 28.82 -11.80
C GLU A 15 8.71 29.29 -12.48
N SER A 16 7.70 28.43 -12.49
CA SER A 16 6.38 28.72 -13.03
C SER A 16 5.70 29.95 -12.41
N ASN A 17 4.75 30.55 -13.15
CA ASN A 17 3.94 31.70 -12.71
C ASN A 17 4.74 32.94 -12.28
N GLY A 18 5.90 33.17 -12.89
CA GLY A 18 6.79 34.29 -12.56
C GLY A 18 7.43 34.14 -11.18
N GLY A 19 7.91 32.94 -10.85
CA GLY A 19 8.59 32.63 -9.58
C GLY A 19 7.65 32.38 -8.38
N ARG A 20 6.32 32.47 -8.57
CA ARG A 20 5.35 32.08 -7.52
C ARG A 20 5.26 30.56 -7.35
N GLY A 21 5.55 29.86 -8.44
CA GLY A 21 5.51 28.42 -8.57
C GLY A 21 4.09 27.84 -8.60
N VAL A 22 4.03 26.54 -8.91
CA VAL A 22 2.79 25.79 -9.07
C VAL A 22 2.99 24.37 -8.57
N VAL A 23 1.97 23.81 -7.90
CA VAL A 23 1.99 22.39 -7.53
C VAL A 23 1.75 21.56 -8.79
N VAL A 24 2.71 20.69 -9.12
CA VAL A 24 2.70 19.87 -10.34
C VAL A 24 2.36 18.40 -10.06
N GLY A 25 2.33 17.99 -8.79
CA GLY A 25 2.01 16.63 -8.41
C GLY A 25 1.96 16.42 -6.91
N PHE A 26 1.44 15.27 -6.50
CA PHE A 26 1.39 14.85 -5.11
C PHE A 26 1.47 13.33 -4.96
N LEU A 27 1.94 12.89 -3.79
CA LEU A 27 1.96 11.50 -3.36
C LEU A 27 1.41 11.41 -1.93
N LYS A 28 0.36 10.61 -1.75
CA LYS A 28 -0.30 10.37 -0.46
C LYS A 28 0.04 8.97 0.04
N VAL A 29 0.57 8.88 1.25
CA VAL A 29 0.91 7.61 1.89
C VAL A 29 0.28 7.49 3.28
N GLY A 30 0.10 6.27 3.77
CA GLY A 30 -0.39 6.03 5.12
C GLY A 30 -0.35 4.55 5.49
N TYR A 31 -0.17 4.28 6.78
CA TYR A 31 -0.21 2.91 7.31
C TYR A 31 -1.64 2.38 7.27
N LYS A 32 -1.80 1.14 6.83
CA LYS A 32 -3.10 0.45 6.77
C LYS A 32 -2.97 -0.94 7.34
N LYS A 33 -3.91 -1.34 8.19
CA LYS A 33 -4.08 -2.74 8.57
C LYS A 33 -4.69 -3.51 7.41
N LEU A 34 -3.99 -4.54 6.94
CA LEU A 34 -4.36 -5.37 5.80
C LEU A 34 -4.32 -6.85 6.21
N PHE A 35 -5.25 -7.62 5.67
CA PHE A 35 -5.18 -9.09 5.66
C PHE A 35 -4.65 -9.52 4.30
N LEU A 36 -3.41 -10.00 4.26
CA LEU A 36 -2.70 -10.39 3.06
C LEU A 36 -2.69 -11.91 2.93
N LEU A 37 -2.88 -12.44 1.73
CA LEU A 37 -2.57 -13.83 1.40
C LEU A 37 -1.07 -14.00 1.19
N ASP A 38 -0.48 -15.02 1.79
CA ASP A 38 0.86 -15.48 1.46
C ASP A 38 0.86 -16.44 0.25
N ARG A 39 2.05 -16.95 -0.11
CA ARG A 39 2.21 -17.86 -1.26
C ARG A 39 1.61 -19.24 -1.00
N GLN A 40 1.44 -19.62 0.26
CA GLN A 40 0.84 -20.87 0.70
C GLN A 40 -0.69 -20.76 0.83
N GLY A 41 -1.25 -19.56 0.62
CA GLY A 41 -2.67 -19.27 0.73
C GLY A 41 -3.14 -18.94 2.15
N ALA A 42 -2.23 -18.80 3.12
CA ALA A 42 -2.60 -18.41 4.47
C ALA A 42 -2.81 -16.89 4.57
N HIS A 43 -3.72 -16.49 5.46
CA HIS A 43 -3.98 -15.09 5.75
C HIS A 43 -3.05 -14.57 6.85
N ILE A 44 -2.41 -13.43 6.59
CA ILE A 44 -1.50 -12.74 7.50
C ILE A 44 -2.04 -11.33 7.75
N GLU A 45 -2.14 -10.92 9.01
CA GLU A 45 -2.41 -9.53 9.36
C GLU A 45 -1.09 -8.74 9.36
N ALA A 46 -1.06 -7.61 8.64
CA ALA A 46 0.08 -6.72 8.56
C ALA A 46 -0.36 -5.26 8.56
N GLU A 47 0.53 -4.35 8.97
CA GLU A 47 0.29 -2.90 8.92
C GLU A 47 1.39 -2.18 8.10
N PRO A 48 1.47 -2.39 6.77
CA PRO A 48 2.48 -1.74 5.93
C PRO A 48 2.17 -0.27 5.67
N LEU A 49 3.20 0.49 5.25
CA LEU A 49 3.01 1.80 4.65
C LEU A 49 2.45 1.61 3.23
N CYS A 50 1.33 2.26 2.93
CA CYS A 50 0.68 2.16 1.64
C CYS A 50 0.83 3.43 0.82
N VAL A 51 1.02 3.28 -0.49
CA VAL A 51 0.68 4.33 -1.47
C VAL A 51 -0.84 4.33 -1.64
N LEU A 52 -1.47 5.46 -1.31
CA LEU A 52 -2.92 5.61 -1.31
C LEU A 52 -3.43 6.45 -2.48
N ASP A 53 -2.59 7.32 -3.01
CA ASP A 53 -2.89 8.19 -4.14
C ASP A 53 -1.60 8.78 -4.69
N PHE A 54 -1.48 8.85 -6.00
CA PHE A 54 -0.28 9.35 -6.65
C PHE A 54 -0.63 9.97 -8.00
N PHE A 55 -0.34 11.26 -8.13
CA PHE A 55 -0.73 12.05 -9.29
C PHE A 55 0.38 13.02 -9.67
N ILE A 56 0.64 13.10 -10.97
CA ILE A 56 1.48 14.12 -11.61
C ILE A 56 0.61 14.75 -12.71
N SER A 57 0.62 16.08 -12.80
CA SER A 57 -0.13 16.83 -13.82
C SER A 57 0.22 16.32 -15.22
N GLU A 58 -0.80 16.14 -16.06
CA GLU A 58 -0.67 15.42 -17.34
C GLU A 58 0.37 16.05 -18.27
N ASN A 59 0.41 17.39 -18.31
CA ASN A 59 1.34 18.16 -19.13
C ASN A 59 2.82 17.92 -18.80
N VAL A 60 3.11 17.37 -17.61
CA VAL A 60 4.47 17.11 -17.14
C VAL A 60 4.71 15.65 -16.75
N GLN A 61 3.79 14.74 -17.11
CA GLN A 61 4.03 13.31 -16.95
C GLN A 61 5.23 12.86 -17.80
N ARG A 62 5.92 11.80 -17.36
CA ARG A 62 7.10 11.21 -18.03
C ARG A 62 8.36 12.09 -18.09
N HIS A 63 8.40 13.20 -17.35
CA HIS A 63 9.58 14.08 -17.23
C HIS A 63 10.46 13.79 -16.00
N GLY A 64 10.20 12.71 -15.25
CA GLY A 64 10.97 12.33 -14.07
C GLY A 64 10.38 12.77 -12.72
N TYR A 65 9.44 13.73 -12.72
CA TYR A 65 8.77 14.22 -11.51
C TYR A 65 8.13 13.14 -10.63
N GLY A 66 7.55 12.10 -11.24
CA GLY A 66 7.02 10.97 -10.47
C GLY A 66 8.12 10.22 -9.71
N LEU A 67 9.29 10.03 -10.32
CA LEU A 67 10.42 9.33 -9.71
C LEU A 67 11.00 10.15 -8.57
N GLU A 68 11.27 11.43 -8.80
CA GLU A 68 11.82 12.34 -7.79
C GLU A 68 10.92 12.43 -6.55
N LEU A 69 9.60 12.58 -6.75
CA LEU A 69 8.66 12.64 -5.63
C LEU A 69 8.61 11.32 -4.84
N PHE A 70 8.69 10.19 -5.55
CA PHE A 70 8.66 8.86 -4.95
C PHE A 70 9.96 8.56 -4.18
N ASP A 71 11.12 8.83 -4.77
CA ASP A 71 12.44 8.65 -4.15
C ASP A 71 12.59 9.54 -2.91
N PHE A 72 12.13 10.78 -2.96
CA PHE A 72 12.10 11.65 -1.78
C PHE A 72 11.24 11.04 -0.66
N MET A 73 10.08 10.45 -0.99
CA MET A 73 9.23 9.77 -0.02
C MET A 73 9.92 8.56 0.59
N LEU A 74 10.58 7.72 -0.22
CA LEU A 74 11.33 6.54 0.24
C LEU A 74 12.46 6.93 1.18
N GLN A 75 13.26 7.95 0.82
CA GLN A 75 14.36 8.46 1.64
C GLN A 75 13.84 9.02 2.97
N HIS A 76 12.78 9.83 2.93
CA HIS A 76 12.17 10.39 4.15
C HIS A 76 11.60 9.28 5.06
N LYS A 77 11.15 8.17 4.50
CA LYS A 77 10.61 7.04 5.27
C LYS A 77 11.64 5.97 5.61
N SER A 78 12.84 6.04 5.03
CA SER A 78 13.87 5.00 5.10
C SER A 78 13.29 3.62 4.75
N LEU A 79 12.52 3.53 3.67
CA LEU A 79 11.83 2.33 3.23
C LEU A 79 12.22 1.94 1.81
N GLU A 80 12.26 0.63 1.58
CA GLU A 80 12.34 0.07 0.24
C GLU A 80 10.95 -0.03 -0.41
N PRO A 81 10.82 0.19 -1.73
CA PRO A 81 9.56 0.04 -2.46
C PRO A 81 8.94 -1.36 -2.31
N THR A 82 9.79 -2.37 -2.16
CA THR A 82 9.46 -3.77 -1.90
C THR A 82 8.99 -4.01 -0.47
N LEU A 83 8.80 -3.00 0.37
CA LEU A 83 8.22 -3.11 1.72
C LEU A 83 6.86 -2.40 1.82
N MET A 84 6.43 -1.72 0.76
CA MET A 84 5.19 -0.94 0.71
C MET A 84 4.06 -1.68 0.02
N ALA A 85 2.81 -1.39 0.38
CA ALA A 85 1.64 -1.87 -0.34
C ALA A 85 1.03 -0.77 -1.22
N TYR A 86 0.36 -1.15 -2.32
CA TYR A 86 -0.20 -0.19 -3.28
C TYR A 86 -1.71 -0.39 -3.40
N ASP A 87 -2.50 0.63 -3.02
CA ASP A 87 -3.97 0.59 -3.09
C ASP A 87 -4.46 0.85 -4.52
N ARG A 88 -5.07 -0.15 -5.17
CA ARG A 88 -5.68 -0.04 -6.52
C ARG A 88 -4.74 0.62 -7.54
N PRO A 89 -3.51 0.11 -7.75
CA PRO A 89 -2.55 0.79 -8.62
C PRO A 89 -3.07 0.85 -10.05
N SER A 90 -3.00 2.03 -10.65
CA SER A 90 -3.34 2.22 -12.07
C SER A 90 -2.32 1.52 -12.98
N PRO A 91 -2.67 1.22 -14.24
CA PRO A 91 -1.70 0.69 -15.21
C PRO A 91 -0.45 1.59 -15.37
N LYS A 92 -0.62 2.92 -15.26
CA LYS A 92 0.50 3.89 -15.28
C LYS A 92 1.42 3.68 -14.07
N LEU A 93 0.85 3.45 -12.88
CA LEU A 93 1.62 3.20 -11.66
C LEU A 93 2.34 1.85 -11.71
N LEU A 94 1.66 0.77 -12.13
CA LEU A 94 2.31 -0.53 -12.32
C LEU A 94 3.50 -0.42 -13.29
N SER A 95 3.33 0.27 -14.42
CA SER A 95 4.41 0.51 -15.38
C SER A 95 5.58 1.32 -14.79
N PHE A 96 5.26 2.30 -13.93
CA PHE A 96 6.26 3.11 -13.23
C PHE A 96 7.08 2.25 -12.25
N LEU A 97 6.42 1.46 -11.42
CA LEU A 97 7.05 0.60 -10.41
C LEU A 97 7.93 -0.49 -11.06
N ALA A 98 7.46 -1.09 -12.15
CA ALA A 98 8.23 -2.07 -12.91
C ALA A 98 9.50 -1.46 -13.52
N LYS A 99 9.41 -0.23 -14.06
CA LYS A 99 10.54 0.46 -14.70
C LYS A 99 11.60 0.92 -13.70
N HIS A 100 11.18 1.48 -12.56
CA HIS A 100 12.08 2.20 -11.66
C HIS A 100 12.52 1.41 -10.43
N HIS A 101 11.72 0.43 -10.00
CA HIS A 101 11.99 -0.34 -8.78
C HIS A 101 11.93 -1.86 -9.02
N CYS A 102 11.96 -2.30 -10.29
CA CYS A 102 11.95 -3.71 -10.70
C CYS A 102 10.77 -4.53 -10.14
N LEU A 103 9.69 -3.87 -9.75
CA LEU A 103 8.50 -4.50 -9.17
C LEU A 103 7.63 -5.10 -10.28
N THR A 104 7.99 -6.30 -10.72
CA THR A 104 7.34 -7.00 -11.86
C THR A 104 6.45 -8.16 -11.44
N GLN A 105 6.58 -8.65 -10.21
CA GLN A 105 5.81 -9.79 -9.71
C GLN A 105 4.94 -9.37 -8.53
N SER A 106 3.67 -9.73 -8.58
CA SER A 106 2.70 -9.52 -7.50
C SER A 106 1.95 -10.79 -7.15
N VAL A 107 1.70 -11.04 -5.87
CA VAL A 107 0.76 -12.09 -5.44
C VAL A 107 -0.66 -11.53 -5.55
N PRO A 108 -1.57 -12.18 -6.31
CA PRO A 108 -2.97 -11.76 -6.38
C PRO A 108 -3.59 -11.74 -4.98
N GLN A 109 -4.11 -10.59 -4.55
CA GLN A 109 -4.80 -10.43 -3.28
C GLN A 109 -6.32 -10.40 -3.52
N VAL A 110 -7.11 -10.88 -2.56
CA VAL A 110 -8.58 -10.80 -2.59
C VAL A 110 -9.11 -9.37 -2.45
N HIS A 111 -8.26 -8.45 -1.99
CA HIS A 111 -8.51 -7.01 -1.99
C HIS A 111 -7.69 -6.34 -3.10
N ASN A 112 -8.11 -5.16 -3.59
CA ASN A 112 -7.44 -4.44 -4.69
C ASN A 112 -6.02 -3.90 -4.34
N PHE A 113 -5.36 -4.42 -3.32
CA PHE A 113 -3.97 -4.07 -2.99
C PHE A 113 -3.01 -4.96 -3.76
N VAL A 114 -1.98 -4.35 -4.35
CA VAL A 114 -0.87 -5.09 -4.97
C VAL A 114 0.30 -5.09 -4.00
N VAL A 115 0.82 -6.28 -3.72
CA VAL A 115 1.95 -6.57 -2.84
C VAL A 115 3.03 -7.23 -3.70
N CYS A 116 4.26 -6.74 -3.61
CA CYS A 116 5.36 -7.24 -4.43
C CYS A 116 6.00 -8.48 -3.82
N VAL A 117 6.47 -9.39 -4.67
CA VAL A 117 6.84 -10.76 -4.28
C VAL A 117 8.00 -10.87 -3.26
N GLU A 118 8.85 -9.85 -3.13
CA GLU A 118 9.89 -9.78 -2.09
C GLU A 118 9.37 -9.39 -0.70
N GLN A 119 8.20 -8.74 -0.62
CA GLN A 119 7.50 -8.48 0.66
C GLN A 119 7.27 -9.77 1.44
N HIS A 120 7.08 -10.90 0.75
CA HIS A 120 6.80 -12.19 1.38
C HIS A 120 8.00 -12.80 2.09
N ALA A 121 9.23 -12.60 1.60
CA ALA A 121 10.44 -13.12 2.25
C ALA A 121 10.79 -12.31 3.50
N VAL A 122 10.53 -11.00 3.46
CA VAL A 122 10.69 -10.08 4.61
C VAL A 122 9.45 -10.02 5.50
N MET A 123 8.35 -10.70 5.17
CA MET A 123 7.16 -10.74 6.03
C MET A 123 7.42 -11.46 7.37
N SER A 124 8.45 -12.32 7.42
CA SER A 124 8.98 -12.86 8.68
C SER A 124 9.58 -11.78 9.60
N LEU A 125 10.00 -10.62 9.08
CA LEU A 125 10.42 -9.46 9.88
C LEU A 125 9.23 -8.62 10.40
N PHE A 126 8.05 -8.73 9.79
CA PHE A 126 6.84 -8.06 10.29
C PHE A 126 6.05 -8.91 11.30
N LEU A 127 6.40 -10.20 11.48
CA LEU A 127 5.79 -11.11 12.45
C LEU A 127 6.41 -11.04 13.87
N VAL A 128 7.47 -10.27 14.09
CA VAL A 128 8.16 -10.22 15.41
C VAL A 128 7.54 -9.16 16.33
N PRO A 129 7.06 -9.52 17.54
CA PRO A 129 6.63 -8.55 18.54
C PRO A 129 7.80 -7.82 19.25
N SER A 130 9.03 -7.86 18.74
CA SER A 130 10.21 -7.40 19.52
C SER A 130 11.38 -6.82 18.75
N VAL A 131 11.27 -6.53 17.45
CA VAL A 131 12.26 -5.67 16.79
C VAL A 131 11.67 -4.26 16.67
N ASN A 132 12.02 -3.43 17.63
CA ASN A 132 11.77 -1.99 17.63
C ASN A 132 12.49 -1.35 16.42
N VAL A 133 11.86 -1.36 15.24
CA VAL A 133 12.26 -0.51 14.10
C VAL A 133 11.37 0.74 13.99
N PHE A 134 10.23 0.76 14.69
CA PHE A 134 9.31 1.89 14.66
C PHE A 134 9.15 2.50 16.06
N SER A 135 9.88 3.59 16.30
CA SER A 135 9.71 4.40 17.50
C SER A 135 8.41 5.22 17.40
N SER A 136 7.40 4.81 18.17
CA SER A 136 6.30 5.70 18.57
C SER A 136 5.83 5.33 19.99
N PRO A 137 5.86 6.25 20.97
CA PRO A 137 5.71 5.92 22.38
C PRO A 137 4.25 6.08 22.83
N ALA A 138 3.34 5.20 22.41
CA ALA A 138 2.00 5.14 23.01
C ALA A 138 1.18 3.93 22.52
N ALA A 139 1.44 2.74 23.05
CA ALA A 139 0.42 1.69 23.14
C ALA A 139 0.89 0.59 24.10
N GLN A 140 0.33 0.57 25.31
CA GLN A 140 0.52 -0.53 26.25
C GLN A 140 -0.15 -1.80 25.68
N LEU A 141 0.63 -2.86 25.51
CA LEU A 141 0.15 -4.19 25.11
C LEU A 141 -0.80 -4.76 26.18
N ARG A 142 -2.08 -4.94 25.84
CA ARG A 142 -2.95 -5.88 26.57
C ARG A 142 -2.90 -7.23 25.84
N LYS A 143 -2.37 -8.26 26.51
CA LYS A 143 -2.43 -9.65 26.03
C LYS A 143 -3.88 -10.14 26.09
N VAL A 144 -4.45 -10.51 24.95
CA VAL A 144 -5.75 -11.19 24.90
C VAL A 144 -5.52 -12.69 25.13
N PRO A 145 -6.26 -13.35 26.05
CA PRO A 145 -6.13 -14.79 26.25
C PRO A 145 -6.66 -15.60 25.06
N LEU A 146 -5.92 -16.65 24.70
CA LEU A 146 -6.28 -17.64 23.69
C LEU A 146 -7.57 -18.38 24.10
N ARG A 147 -8.61 -18.40 23.25
CA ARG A 147 -9.77 -19.31 23.42
C ARG A 147 -10.09 -20.08 22.13
N LYS A 148 -9.74 -21.38 22.21
CA LYS A 148 -10.32 -22.66 21.72
C LYS A 148 -10.97 -22.77 20.31
N PRO A 149 -10.86 -23.96 19.66
CA PRO A 149 -11.07 -24.12 18.22
C PRO A 149 -12.51 -24.52 17.83
N ASP A 150 -12.73 -24.34 16.53
CA ASP A 150 -13.72 -24.94 15.61
C ASP A 150 -15.21 -24.68 15.82
N GLY A 151 -15.73 -23.79 14.98
CA GLY A 151 -17.12 -23.79 14.53
C GLY A 151 -17.13 -23.71 13.00
N ASP A 152 -17.78 -24.69 12.37
CA ASP A 152 -17.82 -24.90 10.92
C ASP A 152 -18.17 -23.63 10.12
N ILE A 153 -17.36 -23.32 9.12
CA ILE A 153 -17.67 -22.31 8.11
C ILE A 153 -18.81 -22.85 7.26
N LYS A 154 -20.01 -22.29 7.39
CA LYS A 154 -21.11 -22.57 6.46
C LYS A 154 -20.76 -21.98 5.08
N PRO A 155 -20.72 -22.76 3.99
CA PRO A 155 -20.57 -22.20 2.65
C PRO A 155 -21.84 -21.41 2.29
N TYR A 156 -21.66 -20.20 1.77
CA TYR A 156 -22.76 -19.37 1.29
C TYR A 156 -23.52 -20.11 0.18
N SER A 157 -24.84 -20.22 0.36
CA SER A 157 -25.78 -20.74 -0.62
C SER A 157 -25.73 -19.90 -1.90
N VAL A 158 -25.39 -20.55 -3.01
CA VAL A 158 -25.56 -20.05 -4.37
C VAL A 158 -27.06 -19.83 -4.59
N MET A 159 -27.50 -18.58 -4.73
CA MET A 159 -28.84 -18.28 -5.22
C MET A 159 -28.86 -18.55 -6.74
N GLU A 160 -29.43 -19.69 -7.14
CA GLU A 160 -29.84 -19.92 -8.53
C GLU A 160 -30.91 -18.88 -8.91
N ARG A 161 -30.61 -18.08 -9.93
CA ARG A 161 -31.65 -17.29 -10.61
C ARG A 161 -32.35 -18.21 -11.59
N GLU A 162 -33.47 -18.81 -11.18
CA GLU A 162 -34.44 -19.35 -12.14
C GLU A 162 -35.08 -18.20 -12.92
N GLY A 163 -34.89 -18.23 -14.25
CA GLY A 163 -35.67 -17.43 -15.19
C GLY A 163 -37.08 -17.99 -15.33
N LYS A 164 -38.10 -17.14 -15.22
CA LYS A 164 -39.49 -17.49 -15.51
C LYS A 164 -39.87 -16.96 -16.89
N PRO A 165 -40.44 -17.77 -17.80
CA PRO A 165 -40.90 -17.31 -19.09
C PRO A 165 -42.31 -16.72 -18.99
N ALA A 166 -42.60 -15.75 -19.85
CA ALA A 166 -43.94 -15.36 -20.27
C ALA A 166 -43.90 -15.10 -21.79
#